data_AF-A0A1F3PUA3-F1
#
_entry.id   AF-A0A1F3PUA3-F1
#
_cell.length_a   1.000
_cell.length_b   1.000
_cell.length_c   1.000
_cell.angle_alpha   90.00
_cell.angle_beta   90.00
_cell.angle_gamma   90.00
#
_symmetry.space_group_name_H-M   'P 1'
#
loop_
_entity.id
_entity.type
_entity.pdbx_description
1 polymer ?
#
loop_
_entity_poly.entity_id
_entity_poly.type
_entity_poly.pdbx_seq_one_letter_code
_entity_poly.pdbx_strand_id
1 'polypeptide(L)'
;MAKKKKTKYFSHTDRKVLFILLTIVLVFVVYDNRDFLFGIKKTVPETEKNYNHESLINRTEHNYGKEIDRLAGEFGLPAAYLKALVALECSGMKPPGTRFERHVFKRLKKLRDGKISKMENLKMTTVKNVNDDGLKNLATSWGPFQLMGYKCVILGIYVVDIRGDNSLYWGIKWIDLTYGSYLRKGRYRDAFHMHNTGDPFPSNGKSRTFDPDYVDRGLSLMKQFEQLK
;
A
#
# COMPACT_ATOMS: atom_id res chain seq x y z
N MET A 1 -40.11 -53.14 30.62
CA MET A 1 -40.45 -51.93 31.42
C MET A 1 -39.68 -50.73 30.87
N ALA A 2 -40.32 -49.83 30.11
CA ALA A 2 -39.67 -48.63 29.58
C ALA A 2 -40.22 -47.38 30.28
N LYS A 3 -39.39 -46.69 31.07
CA LYS A 3 -39.73 -45.41 31.72
C LYS A 3 -39.73 -44.30 30.65
N LYS A 4 -40.92 -43.79 30.29
CA LYS A 4 -41.07 -42.58 29.47
C LYS A 4 -40.42 -41.37 30.19
N LYS A 5 -39.42 -40.74 29.57
CA LYS A 5 -38.88 -39.44 29.98
C LYS A 5 -39.95 -38.37 29.81
N LYS A 6 -40.34 -37.69 30.90
CA LYS A 6 -41.24 -36.52 30.85
C LYS A 6 -40.45 -35.33 30.29
N THR A 7 -40.84 -34.84 29.12
CA THR A 7 -40.39 -33.56 28.58
C THR A 7 -41.00 -32.42 29.41
N LYS A 8 -40.16 -31.61 30.07
CA LYS A 8 -40.58 -30.38 30.75
C LYS A 8 -41.02 -29.37 29.68
N TYR A 9 -42.31 -29.06 29.63
CA TYR A 9 -42.83 -27.95 28.83
C TYR A 9 -42.61 -26.64 29.59
N PHE A 10 -42.05 -25.63 28.92
CA PHE A 10 -41.87 -24.27 29.45
C PHE A 10 -43.22 -23.67 29.85
N SER A 11 -43.30 -23.09 31.06
CA SER A 11 -44.52 -22.46 31.56
C SER A 11 -44.88 -21.21 30.76
N HIS A 12 -46.12 -20.75 30.86
CA HIS A 12 -46.57 -19.56 30.12
C HIS A 12 -45.74 -18.31 30.49
N THR A 13 -45.33 -18.19 31.75
CA THR A 13 -44.45 -17.12 32.24
C THR A 13 -43.05 -17.20 31.62
N ASP A 14 -42.49 -18.41 31.51
CA ASP A 14 -41.15 -18.60 30.93
C ASP A 14 -41.13 -18.24 29.42
N ARG A 15 -42.24 -18.47 28.72
CA ARG A 15 -42.38 -18.07 27.30
C ARG A 15 -42.39 -16.54 27.14
N LYS A 16 -43.00 -15.80 28.07
CA LYS A 16 -43.01 -14.33 28.04
C LYS A 16 -41.62 -13.75 28.28
N VAL A 17 -40.88 -14.31 29.24
CA VAL A 17 -39.49 -13.89 29.53
C VAL A 17 -38.58 -14.18 28.34
N LEU A 18 -38.69 -15.38 27.75
CA LEU A 18 -37.93 -15.74 26.56
C LEU A 18 -38.24 -14.81 25.38
N PHE A 19 -39.50 -14.43 25.20
CA PHE A 19 -39.91 -13.50 24.15
C PHE A 19 -39.29 -12.11 24.35
N ILE A 20 -39.33 -11.58 25.58
CA ILE A 20 -38.71 -10.28 25.91
C ILE A 20 -37.20 -10.31 25.63
N LEU A 21 -36.50 -11.37 26.06
CA LEU A 21 -35.06 -11.52 25.82
C LEU A 21 -34.74 -11.59 24.32
N LEU A 22 -35.52 -12.35 23.54
CA LEU A 22 -35.36 -12.41 22.08
C LEU A 22 -35.57 -11.04 21.43
N THR A 23 -36.55 -10.26 21.87
CA THR A 23 -36.80 -8.92 21.33
C THR A 23 -35.64 -7.96 21.65
N ILE A 24 -35.09 -8.01 22.86
CA ILE A 24 -33.93 -7.18 23.24
C ILE A 24 -32.70 -7.54 22.39
N VAL A 25 -32.43 -8.84 22.20
CA VAL A 25 -31.33 -9.30 21.34
C VAL A 25 -31.54 -8.86 19.89
N LEU A 26 -32.77 -8.98 19.37
CA LEU A 26 -33.09 -8.53 18.02
C LEU A 26 -32.87 -7.02 17.85
N VAL A 27 -33.29 -6.21 18.82
CA VAL A 27 -33.06 -4.76 18.81
C VAL A 27 -31.57 -4.43 18.82
N PHE A 28 -30.78 -5.12 19.65
CA PHE A 28 -29.32 -4.94 19.70
C PHE A 28 -28.66 -5.31 18.37
N VAL A 29 -29.03 -6.45 17.78
CA VAL A 29 -28.51 -6.89 16.49
C VAL A 29 -28.87 -5.89 15.39
N VAL A 30 -30.11 -5.38 15.35
CA VAL A 30 -30.54 -4.37 14.36
C VAL A 30 -29.83 -3.04 14.57
N TYR A 31 -29.59 -2.63 15.82
CA TYR A 31 -28.89 -1.40 16.14
C TYR A 31 -27.41 -1.46 15.74
N ASP A 32 -26.70 -2.52 16.14
CA ASP A 32 -25.28 -2.70 15.81
C ASP A 32 -25.05 -2.90 14.32
N ASN A 33 -26.02 -3.49 13.61
CA ASN A 33 -25.95 -3.70 12.17
C ASN A 33 -26.74 -2.65 11.38
N ARG A 34 -27.14 -1.53 11.99
CA ARG A 34 -27.95 -0.50 11.33
C ARG A 34 -27.29 0.01 10.06
N ASP A 35 -25.99 0.29 10.10
CA ASP A 35 -25.26 0.81 8.93
C ASP A 35 -25.22 -0.21 7.77
N PHE A 36 -25.18 -1.51 8.10
CA PHE A 36 -25.21 -2.60 7.13
C PHE A 36 -26.62 -2.87 6.58
N LEU A 37 -27.64 -2.89 7.45
CA LEU A 37 -29.03 -3.19 7.11
C LEU A 37 -29.70 -2.06 6.31
N PHE A 38 -29.36 -0.80 6.61
CA PHE A 38 -29.96 0.37 5.94
C PHE A 38 -29.12 0.92 4.78
N GLY A 39 -28.04 0.23 4.39
CA GLY A 39 -27.27 0.57 3.19
C GLY A 39 -26.71 2.00 3.20
N ILE A 40 -26.45 2.57 4.39
CA ILE A 40 -25.90 3.91 4.51
C ILE A 40 -24.43 3.85 4.12
N LYS A 41 -24.15 4.00 2.82
CA LYS A 41 -22.83 4.46 2.38
C LYS A 41 -22.60 5.80 3.07
N LYS A 42 -21.63 5.90 3.97
CA LYS A 42 -21.08 7.19 4.40
C LYS A 42 -20.56 7.89 3.15
N THR A 43 -21.38 8.74 2.54
CA THR A 43 -20.94 9.67 1.52
C THR A 43 -20.15 10.75 2.24
N VAL A 44 -18.82 10.60 2.22
CA VAL A 44 -17.91 11.69 2.59
C VAL A 44 -18.26 12.87 1.67
N PRO A 45 -18.54 14.06 2.23
CA PRO A 45 -18.94 15.21 1.43
C PRO A 45 -17.86 15.54 0.39
N GLU A 46 -18.30 15.79 -0.84
CA GLU A 46 -17.45 16.01 -2.03
C GLU A 46 -16.48 17.20 -1.83
N THR A 47 -16.82 18.12 -0.93
CA THR A 47 -16.04 19.29 -0.53
C THR A 47 -14.80 18.95 0.31
N GLU A 48 -14.84 17.92 1.15
CA GLU A 48 -13.65 17.47 1.91
C GLU A 48 -12.62 16.74 1.03
N LYS A 49 -13.09 16.08 -0.05
CA LYS A 49 -12.21 15.44 -1.04
C LYS A 49 -11.37 16.47 -1.82
N ASN A 50 -11.95 17.62 -2.16
CA ASN A 50 -11.26 18.64 -2.96
C ASN A 50 -10.19 19.42 -2.17
N TYR A 51 -10.44 19.73 -0.89
CA TYR A 51 -9.50 20.51 -0.07
C TYR A 51 -8.17 19.78 0.20
N ASN A 52 -8.17 18.44 0.19
CA ASN A 52 -6.97 17.63 0.41
C ASN A 52 -6.23 17.26 -0.89
N HIS A 53 -6.91 17.33 -2.05
CA HIS A 53 -6.30 16.98 -3.34
C HIS A 53 -5.51 18.12 -3.96
N GLU A 54 -6.04 19.34 -3.94
CA GLU A 54 -5.31 20.53 -4.42
C GLU A 54 -4.06 20.77 -3.57
N SER A 55 -4.18 20.58 -2.24
CA SER A 55 -3.03 20.64 -1.33
C SER A 55 -2.03 19.50 -1.57
N LEU A 56 -2.45 18.30 -1.97
CA LEU A 56 -1.54 17.19 -2.31
C LEU A 56 -0.71 17.49 -3.57
N ILE A 57 -1.37 17.93 -4.65
CA ILE A 57 -0.71 18.24 -5.92
C ILE A 57 0.27 19.39 -5.72
N ASN A 58 -0.19 20.51 -5.13
CA ASN A 58 0.65 21.69 -4.88
C ASN A 58 1.83 21.36 -3.96
N ARG A 59 1.62 20.56 -2.91
CA ARG A 59 2.69 20.13 -2.00
C ARG A 59 3.72 19.26 -2.72
N THR A 60 3.29 18.34 -3.56
CA THR A 60 4.20 17.48 -4.33
C THR A 60 5.04 18.29 -5.30
N GLU A 61 4.40 19.23 -6.01
CA GLU A 61 5.07 20.13 -6.93
C GLU A 61 6.09 21.02 -6.20
N HIS A 62 5.69 21.61 -5.07
CA HIS A 62 6.56 22.46 -4.25
C HIS A 62 7.79 21.71 -3.70
N ASN A 63 7.59 20.50 -3.16
CA ASN A 63 8.65 19.78 -2.47
C ASN A 63 9.60 19.00 -3.39
N TYR A 64 9.08 18.53 -4.53
CA TYR A 64 9.77 17.57 -5.39
C TYR A 64 9.73 17.91 -6.88
N GLY A 65 8.84 18.80 -7.33
CA GLY A 65 8.53 19.04 -8.75
C GLY A 65 9.76 19.33 -9.59
N LYS A 66 10.51 20.38 -9.23
CA LYS A 66 11.73 20.80 -9.96
C LYS A 66 12.79 19.70 -10.08
N GLU A 67 13.01 18.95 -9.01
CA GLU A 67 14.01 17.89 -9.00
C GLU A 67 13.54 16.66 -9.79
N ILE A 68 12.25 16.31 -9.66
CA ILE A 68 11.63 15.27 -10.47
C ILE A 68 11.71 15.63 -11.96
N ASP A 69 11.40 16.87 -12.35
CA ASP A 69 11.43 17.27 -13.77
C ASP A 69 12.84 17.15 -14.36
N ARG A 70 13.87 17.57 -13.61
CA ARG A 70 15.27 17.40 -14.02
C ARG A 70 15.62 15.92 -14.20
N LEU A 71 15.37 15.11 -13.18
CA LEU A 71 15.72 13.68 -13.18
C LEU A 71 14.89 12.89 -14.20
N ALA A 72 13.62 13.24 -14.38
CA ALA A 72 12.76 12.68 -15.42
C ALA A 72 13.35 12.92 -16.81
N GLY A 73 13.89 14.13 -17.07
CA GLY A 73 14.63 14.43 -18.29
C GLY A 73 15.88 13.56 -18.46
N GLU A 74 16.71 13.46 -17.42
CA GLU A 74 17.96 12.68 -17.43
C GLU A 74 17.73 11.18 -17.69
N PHE A 75 16.71 10.61 -17.06
CA PHE A 75 16.35 9.21 -17.26
C PHE A 75 15.38 9.02 -18.44
N GLY A 76 14.87 10.08 -19.09
CA GLY A 76 13.86 10.00 -20.15
C GLY A 76 12.51 9.40 -19.70
N LEU A 77 12.14 9.56 -18.44
CA LEU A 77 10.91 9.04 -17.85
C LEU A 77 9.81 10.12 -17.80
N PRO A 78 8.52 9.75 -17.73
CA PRO A 78 7.44 10.72 -17.62
C PRO A 78 7.42 11.39 -16.24
N ALA A 79 7.73 12.70 -16.17
CA ALA A 79 7.72 13.44 -14.92
C ALA A 79 6.37 13.38 -14.20
N ALA A 80 5.25 13.47 -14.92
CA ALA A 80 3.91 13.40 -14.35
C ALA A 80 3.63 12.06 -13.63
N TYR A 81 4.14 10.95 -14.18
CA TYR A 81 4.06 9.65 -13.51
C TYR A 81 4.86 9.65 -12.20
N LEU A 82 6.08 10.18 -12.22
CA LEU A 82 6.95 10.22 -11.04
C LEU A 82 6.35 11.11 -9.92
N LYS A 83 5.81 12.28 -10.27
CA LYS A 83 5.09 13.17 -9.33
C LYS A 83 3.85 12.48 -8.76
N ALA A 84 3.05 11.83 -9.60
CA ALA A 84 1.88 11.07 -9.16
C ALA A 84 2.25 9.94 -8.19
N LEU A 85 3.36 9.24 -8.45
CA LEU A 85 3.84 8.19 -7.58
C LEU A 85 4.30 8.73 -6.23
N VAL A 86 5.05 9.84 -6.18
CA VAL A 86 5.41 10.51 -4.91
C VAL A 86 4.17 10.96 -4.12
N ALA A 87 3.17 11.49 -4.83
CA ALA A 87 1.90 11.87 -4.21
C ALA A 87 1.17 10.65 -3.60
N LEU A 88 1.21 9.49 -4.25
CA LEU A 88 0.63 8.25 -3.71
C LEU A 88 1.42 7.69 -2.52
N GLU A 89 2.74 7.64 -2.64
CA GLU A 89 3.61 6.89 -1.73
C GLU A 89 3.90 7.66 -0.44
N CYS A 90 4.05 8.99 -0.52
CA CYS A 90 4.37 9.80 0.66
C CYS A 90 3.51 11.05 0.81
N SER A 91 2.40 11.14 0.07
CA SER A 91 1.52 12.32 0.08
C SER A 91 2.24 13.63 -0.29
N GLY A 92 3.37 13.57 -1.01
CA GLY A 92 4.21 14.74 -1.29
C GLY A 92 4.91 15.33 -0.05
N MET A 93 4.90 14.66 1.10
CA MET A 93 5.53 15.13 2.33
C MET A 93 7.06 15.11 2.23
N LYS A 94 7.73 16.14 2.77
CA LYS A 94 9.19 16.24 2.91
C LYS A 94 9.52 16.68 4.35
N PRO A 95 10.24 15.89 5.16
CA PRO A 95 10.77 14.57 4.83
C PRO A 95 9.66 13.52 4.64
N PRO A 96 9.89 12.48 3.81
CA PRO A 96 8.94 11.38 3.63
C PRO A 96 8.87 10.50 4.88
N GLY A 97 7.71 9.91 5.13
CA GLY A 97 7.54 8.89 6.17
C GLY A 97 8.30 7.59 5.86
N THR A 98 8.35 6.68 6.83
CA THR A 98 8.94 5.35 6.65
C THR A 98 8.03 4.30 7.25
N ARG A 99 8.10 3.06 6.75
CA ARG A 99 7.26 1.97 7.24
C ARG A 99 8.04 0.68 7.34
N PHE A 100 8.11 0.14 8.55
CA PHE A 100 8.73 -1.17 8.81
C PHE A 100 7.76 -2.31 8.49
N GLU A 101 8.20 -3.23 7.64
CA GLU A 101 7.44 -4.41 7.25
C GLU A 101 7.87 -5.66 8.02
N ARG A 102 7.13 -5.97 9.09
CA ARG A 102 7.42 -7.14 9.95
C ARG A 102 7.49 -8.45 9.16
N HIS A 103 6.67 -8.60 8.13
CA HIS A 103 6.64 -9.81 7.31
C HIS A 103 7.89 -9.91 6.40
N VAL A 104 8.36 -8.79 5.85
CA VAL A 104 9.62 -8.70 5.08
C VAL A 104 10.81 -9.03 5.98
N PHE A 105 10.87 -8.44 7.18
CA PHE A 105 11.92 -8.72 8.16
C PHE A 105 12.03 -10.21 8.49
N LYS A 106 10.89 -10.87 8.76
CA LYS A 106 10.84 -12.32 9.00
C LYS A 106 11.37 -13.12 7.81
N ARG A 107 11.05 -12.71 6.57
CA ARG A 107 11.56 -13.36 5.35
C ARG A 107 13.06 -13.15 5.16
N LEU A 108 13.56 -11.95 5.41
CA LEU A 108 14.99 -11.65 5.35
C LEU A 108 15.80 -12.44 6.39
N LYS A 109 15.27 -12.61 7.61
CA LYS A 109 15.88 -13.51 8.62
C LYS A 109 15.94 -14.95 8.10
N LYS A 110 14.85 -15.47 7.54
CA LYS A 110 14.84 -16.82 6.93
C LYS A 110 15.87 -16.94 5.80
N LEU A 111 16.05 -15.91 4.98
CA LEU A 111 17.04 -15.91 3.89
C LEU A 111 18.47 -15.92 4.44
N ARG A 112 18.78 -15.06 5.42
CA ARG A 112 20.09 -15.02 6.09
C ARG A 112 20.40 -16.36 6.75
N ASP A 113 19.44 -16.93 7.46
CA ASP A 113 19.59 -18.19 8.19
C ASP A 113 19.57 -19.43 7.26
N GLY A 114 19.52 -19.24 5.92
CA GLY A 114 19.52 -20.33 4.93
C GLY A 114 18.23 -21.16 4.88
N LYS A 115 17.15 -20.73 5.56
CA LYS A 115 15.85 -21.42 5.59
C LYS A 115 15.03 -21.24 4.32
N ILE A 116 15.35 -20.22 3.53
CA ILE A 116 14.86 -20.04 2.16
C ILE A 116 16.06 -19.72 1.27
N SER A 117 16.02 -20.18 0.02
CA SER A 117 17.15 -20.03 -0.91
C SER A 117 17.19 -18.66 -1.61
N LYS A 118 16.02 -18.02 -1.78
CA LYS A 118 15.88 -16.73 -2.46
C LYS A 118 14.69 -15.91 -1.96
N MET A 119 14.79 -14.60 -2.11
CA MET A 119 13.68 -13.65 -1.98
C MET A 119 13.82 -12.61 -3.08
N GLU A 120 12.91 -12.64 -4.06
CA GLU A 120 13.05 -11.85 -5.29
C GLU A 120 14.44 -12.08 -5.91
N ASN A 121 15.26 -11.04 -6.03
CA ASN A 121 16.62 -11.10 -6.54
C ASN A 121 17.70 -11.27 -5.46
N LEU A 122 17.31 -11.36 -4.18
CA LEU A 122 18.23 -11.55 -3.05
C LEU A 122 18.58 -13.02 -2.86
N LYS A 123 19.86 -13.27 -2.61
CA LYS A 123 20.40 -14.57 -2.21
C LYS A 123 20.89 -14.51 -0.76
N MET A 124 21.02 -15.66 -0.12
CA MET A 124 21.55 -15.77 1.24
C MET A 124 22.92 -15.09 1.38
N THR A 125 23.79 -15.22 0.37
CA THR A 125 25.13 -14.62 0.35
C THR A 125 25.12 -13.10 0.50
N THR A 126 24.06 -12.42 0.06
CA THR A 126 23.89 -10.97 0.21
C THR A 126 23.67 -10.55 1.66
N VAL A 127 22.90 -11.34 2.41
CA VAL A 127 22.40 -10.93 3.74
C VAL A 127 23.03 -11.71 4.89
N LYS A 128 23.91 -12.68 4.59
CA LYS A 128 24.52 -13.61 5.56
C LYS A 128 25.15 -12.90 6.77
N ASN A 129 25.82 -11.78 6.54
CA ASN A 129 26.55 -11.03 7.57
C ASN A 129 25.77 -9.81 8.10
N VAL A 130 24.48 -9.66 7.74
CA VAL A 130 23.67 -8.52 8.16
C VAL A 130 23.03 -8.82 9.52
N ASN A 131 23.31 -7.97 10.51
CA ASN A 131 22.71 -8.05 11.84
C ASN A 131 21.21 -7.70 11.82
N ASP A 132 20.51 -7.95 12.93
CA ASP A 132 19.05 -7.73 12.98
C ASP A 132 18.66 -6.26 12.72
N ASP A 133 19.46 -5.27 13.11
CA ASP A 133 19.16 -3.87 12.81
C ASP A 133 19.37 -3.52 11.34
N GLY A 134 20.39 -4.07 10.69
CA GLY A 134 20.55 -4.01 9.25
C GLY A 134 19.38 -4.67 8.53
N LEU A 135 18.92 -5.83 9.00
CA LEU A 135 17.73 -6.49 8.44
C LEU A 135 16.45 -5.66 8.64
N LYS A 136 16.31 -4.94 9.76
CA LYS A 136 15.19 -4.00 9.95
C LYS A 136 15.26 -2.87 8.92
N ASN A 137 16.44 -2.28 8.70
CA ASN A 137 16.63 -1.23 7.69
C ASN A 137 16.28 -1.72 6.28
N LEU A 138 16.69 -2.95 5.93
CA LEU A 138 16.33 -3.58 4.65
C LEU A 138 14.81 -3.90 4.56
N ALA A 139 14.15 -4.10 5.69
CA ALA A 139 12.71 -4.36 5.78
C ALA A 139 11.85 -3.10 5.94
N THR A 140 12.43 -1.91 5.84
CA THR A 140 11.70 -0.64 5.93
C THR A 140 11.61 0.01 4.55
N SER A 141 10.49 0.64 4.22
CA SER A 141 10.36 1.51 3.05
C SER A 141 10.95 2.90 3.33
N TRP A 142 11.66 3.46 2.35
CA TRP A 142 12.37 4.73 2.48
C TRP A 142 12.09 5.67 1.31
N GLY A 143 12.21 6.97 1.60
CA GLY A 143 12.21 8.01 0.58
C GLY A 143 10.84 8.30 -0.04
N PRO A 144 10.79 9.23 -1.00
CA PRO A 144 9.54 9.72 -1.59
C PRO A 144 8.76 8.65 -2.37
N PHE A 145 9.46 7.63 -2.88
CA PHE A 145 8.86 6.50 -3.59
C PHE A 145 8.65 5.26 -2.69
N GLN A 146 8.82 5.38 -1.37
CA GLN A 146 8.67 4.27 -0.41
C GLN A 146 9.38 2.97 -0.84
N LEU A 147 10.61 3.08 -1.35
CA LEU A 147 11.37 1.91 -1.77
C LEU A 147 11.78 1.07 -0.58
N MET A 148 11.48 -0.23 -0.65
CA MET A 148 11.94 -1.19 0.35
C MET A 148 13.47 -1.21 0.44
N GLY A 149 14.00 -1.17 1.66
CA GLY A 149 15.43 -1.05 1.91
C GLY A 149 16.28 -2.10 1.20
N TYR A 150 15.78 -3.34 1.11
CA TYR A 150 16.47 -4.42 0.43
C TYR A 150 16.68 -4.20 -1.08
N LYS A 151 15.95 -3.26 -1.70
CA LYS A 151 16.17 -2.89 -3.11
C LYS A 151 17.54 -2.21 -3.31
N CYS A 152 18.14 -1.63 -2.26
CA CYS A 152 19.48 -1.04 -2.34
C CYS A 152 20.54 -2.06 -2.80
N VAL A 153 20.37 -3.34 -2.43
CA VAL A 153 21.24 -4.43 -2.86
C VAL A 153 21.27 -4.54 -4.38
N ILE A 154 20.11 -4.47 -5.03
CA ILE A 154 19.99 -4.62 -6.49
C ILE A 154 20.74 -3.48 -7.20
N LEU A 155 20.76 -2.30 -6.58
CA LEU A 155 21.41 -1.11 -7.11
C LEU A 155 22.91 -1.04 -6.77
N GLY A 156 23.43 -1.93 -5.92
CA GLY A 156 24.80 -1.86 -5.42
C GLY A 156 25.05 -0.67 -4.49
N ILE A 157 24.02 -0.21 -3.76
CA ILE A 157 24.08 0.95 -2.86
C ILE A 157 23.65 0.58 -1.43
N TYR A 158 23.75 1.54 -0.52
CA TYR A 158 23.37 1.39 0.88
C TYR A 158 22.00 2.01 1.16
N VAL A 159 21.39 1.65 2.30
CA VAL A 159 20.11 2.23 2.74
C VAL A 159 20.21 3.76 2.93
N VAL A 160 21.41 4.28 3.26
CA VAL A 160 21.62 5.73 3.41
C VAL A 160 21.31 6.49 2.11
N ASP A 161 21.55 5.88 0.96
CA ASP A 161 21.37 6.50 -0.35
C ASP A 161 19.89 6.70 -0.72
N ILE A 162 19.02 5.80 -0.26
CA ILE A 162 17.56 5.84 -0.53
C ILE A 162 16.76 6.53 0.58
N ARG A 163 17.38 6.88 1.72
CA ARG A 163 16.75 7.65 2.80
C ARG A 163 17.21 9.11 2.88
N GLY A 164 18.38 9.43 2.31
CA GLY A 164 19.00 10.75 2.38
C GLY A 164 18.65 11.65 1.21
N ASP A 165 19.50 12.65 0.99
CA ASP A 165 19.28 13.71 -0.02
C ASP A 165 19.19 13.16 -1.45
N ASN A 166 19.85 12.04 -1.73
CA ASN A 166 19.83 11.38 -3.04
C ASN A 166 18.65 10.40 -3.23
N SER A 167 17.68 10.38 -2.31
CA SER A 167 16.57 9.42 -2.32
C SER A 167 15.72 9.49 -3.59
N LEU A 168 15.53 10.69 -4.17
CA LEU A 168 14.85 10.84 -5.47
C LEU A 168 15.65 10.20 -6.61
N TYR A 169 16.94 10.50 -6.72
CA TYR A 169 17.79 9.96 -7.78
C TYR A 169 17.81 8.44 -7.77
N TRP A 170 18.11 7.83 -6.61
CA TRP A 170 18.16 6.38 -6.49
C TRP A 170 16.78 5.72 -6.64
N GLY A 171 15.74 6.42 -6.19
CA GLY A 171 14.35 6.07 -6.45
C GLY A 171 14.05 5.93 -7.93
N ILE A 172 14.31 6.99 -8.69
CA ILE A 172 14.07 7.06 -10.14
C ILE A 172 14.95 6.06 -10.89
N LYS A 173 16.21 5.89 -10.49
CA LYS A 173 17.09 4.89 -11.09
C LYS A 173 16.57 3.46 -10.90
N TRP A 174 16.04 3.14 -9.72
CA TRP A 174 15.41 1.83 -9.49
C TRP A 174 14.16 1.63 -10.36
N ILE A 175 13.33 2.67 -10.46
CA ILE A 175 12.14 2.68 -11.32
C ILE A 175 12.52 2.41 -12.78
N ASP A 176 13.53 3.13 -13.29
CA ASP A 176 14.02 2.98 -14.66
C ASP A 176 14.47 1.54 -14.94
N LEU A 177 15.33 0.99 -14.08
CA LEU A 177 15.87 -0.35 -14.21
C LEU A 177 14.79 -1.44 -14.12
N THR A 178 13.75 -1.22 -13.32
CA THR A 178 12.74 -2.25 -13.03
C THR A 178 11.60 -2.24 -14.03
N TYR A 179 11.10 -1.06 -14.39
CA TYR A 179 9.93 -0.92 -15.27
C TYR A 179 9.92 0.36 -16.11
N GLY A 180 11.06 1.04 -16.27
CA GLY A 180 11.19 2.21 -17.14
C GLY A 180 10.77 1.94 -18.58
N SER A 181 11.00 0.72 -19.09
CA SER A 181 10.54 0.31 -20.43
C SER A 181 9.02 0.32 -20.59
N TYR A 182 8.26 0.08 -19.52
CA TYR A 182 6.80 0.16 -19.54
C TYR A 182 6.35 1.61 -19.56
N LEU A 183 6.99 2.47 -18.78
CA LEU A 183 6.74 3.91 -18.77
C LEU A 183 6.95 4.53 -20.15
N ARG A 184 8.07 4.23 -20.81
CA ARG A 184 8.37 4.74 -22.16
C ARG A 184 7.39 4.26 -23.23
N LYS A 185 6.70 3.13 -22.99
CA LYS A 185 5.67 2.57 -23.88
C LYS A 185 4.25 3.04 -23.52
N GLY A 186 4.10 3.99 -22.57
CA GLY A 186 2.80 4.46 -22.11
C GLY A 186 2.01 3.44 -21.28
N ARG A 187 2.64 2.35 -20.83
CA ARG A 187 2.00 1.29 -20.03
C ARG A 187 1.93 1.66 -18.55
N TYR A 188 1.31 2.81 -18.24
CA TYR A 188 1.30 3.39 -16.89
C TYR A 188 0.53 2.54 -15.87
N ARG A 189 -0.55 1.90 -16.31
CA ARG A 189 -1.35 0.99 -15.48
C ARG A 189 -0.52 -0.18 -14.96
N ASP A 190 0.30 -0.77 -15.84
CA ASP A 190 1.25 -1.82 -15.47
C ASP A 190 2.33 -1.27 -14.54
N ALA A 191 2.87 -0.09 -14.82
CA ALA A 191 3.93 0.50 -14.02
C ALA A 191 3.50 0.79 -12.57
N PHE A 192 2.30 1.34 -12.33
CA PHE A 192 1.77 1.51 -10.97
C PHE A 192 1.60 0.15 -10.27
N HIS A 193 1.03 -0.84 -10.95
CA HIS A 193 0.86 -2.16 -10.36
C HIS A 193 2.21 -2.82 -10.05
N MET A 194 3.21 -2.67 -10.92
CA MET A 194 4.58 -3.16 -10.71
C MET A 194 5.27 -2.47 -9.55
N HIS A 195 5.07 -1.17 -9.36
CA HIS A 195 5.63 -0.48 -8.21
C HIS A 195 5.14 -1.08 -6.88
N ASN A 196 3.83 -1.32 -6.79
CA ASN A 196 3.21 -1.82 -5.57
C ASN A 196 3.42 -3.32 -5.33
N THR A 197 3.43 -4.13 -6.41
CA THR A 197 3.37 -5.60 -6.31
C THR A 197 4.61 -6.33 -6.84
N GLY A 198 5.38 -5.67 -7.71
CA GLY A 198 6.46 -6.28 -8.49
C GLY A 198 6.03 -6.87 -9.83
N ASP A 199 4.73 -7.03 -10.09
CA ASP A 199 4.20 -7.66 -11.31
C ASP A 199 3.39 -6.68 -12.17
N PRO A 200 3.31 -6.86 -13.50
CA PRO A 200 2.39 -6.11 -14.37
C PRO A 200 0.93 -6.28 -13.97
N PHE A 201 0.05 -5.41 -14.49
CA PHE A 201 -1.35 -5.47 -14.13
C PHE A 201 -1.97 -6.80 -14.65
N PRO A 202 -2.72 -7.55 -13.82
CA PRO A 202 -3.29 -8.83 -14.23
C PRO A 202 -4.24 -8.73 -15.44
N SER A 203 -4.08 -9.65 -16.40
CA SER A 203 -4.93 -9.74 -17.60
C SER A 203 -6.41 -10.01 -17.29
N ASN A 204 -6.71 -10.60 -16.13
CA ASN A 204 -8.07 -10.83 -15.66
C ASN A 204 -8.78 -9.58 -15.12
N GLY A 205 -8.12 -8.41 -15.18
CA GLY A 205 -8.69 -7.11 -14.81
C GLY A 205 -8.72 -6.82 -13.30
N LYS A 206 -8.42 -7.79 -12.43
CA LYS A 206 -8.49 -7.62 -10.97
C LYS A 206 -7.12 -7.26 -10.39
N SER A 207 -7.01 -6.07 -9.79
CA SER A 207 -5.79 -5.64 -9.11
C SER A 207 -5.44 -6.57 -7.94
N ARG A 208 -4.14 -6.82 -7.73
CA ARG A 208 -3.62 -7.59 -6.58
C ARG A 208 -2.96 -6.70 -5.53
N THR A 209 -3.06 -5.38 -5.70
CA THR A 209 -2.63 -4.40 -4.71
C THR A 209 -3.47 -4.55 -3.43
N PHE A 210 -2.86 -4.21 -2.28
CA PHE A 210 -3.60 -4.22 -1.01
C PHE A 210 -4.78 -3.24 -1.04
N ASP A 211 -4.57 -2.07 -1.63
CA ASP A 211 -5.62 -1.12 -1.96
C ASP A 211 -6.06 -1.30 -3.42
N PRO A 212 -7.30 -1.72 -3.70
CA PRO A 212 -7.77 -1.99 -5.07
C PRO A 212 -7.74 -0.75 -5.96
N ASP A 213 -7.86 0.45 -5.39
CA ASP A 213 -7.94 1.71 -6.13
C ASP A 213 -6.56 2.34 -6.37
N TYR A 214 -5.47 1.74 -5.86
CA TYR A 214 -4.11 2.29 -5.93
C TYR A 214 -3.72 2.71 -7.37
N VAL A 215 -3.98 1.82 -8.33
CA VAL A 215 -3.63 2.04 -9.74
C VAL A 215 -4.46 3.17 -10.34
N ASP A 216 -5.78 3.17 -10.11
CA ASP A 216 -6.68 4.16 -10.67
C ASP A 216 -6.45 5.55 -10.08
N ARG A 217 -6.12 5.63 -8.77
CA ARG A 217 -5.70 6.88 -8.13
C ARG A 217 -4.38 7.40 -8.71
N GLY A 218 -3.42 6.52 -8.97
CA GLY A 218 -2.15 6.90 -9.61
C GLY A 218 -2.33 7.49 -11.00
N LEU A 219 -3.18 6.86 -11.82
CA LEU A 219 -3.52 7.36 -13.15
C LEU A 219 -4.26 8.72 -13.08
N SER A 220 -5.18 8.88 -12.12
CA SER A 220 -5.89 10.14 -11.90
C SER A 220 -4.94 11.28 -11.49
N LEU A 221 -4.01 11.02 -10.56
CA LEU A 221 -3.00 11.99 -10.16
C LEU A 221 -2.05 12.34 -11.31
N MET A 222 -1.64 11.34 -12.10
CA MET A 222 -0.77 11.57 -13.27
C MET A 222 -1.43 12.54 -14.26
N LYS A 223 -2.72 12.34 -14.57
CA LYS A 223 -3.47 13.24 -15.45
C LYS A 223 -3.50 14.68 -14.93
N GLN A 224 -3.61 14.86 -13.61
CA GLN A 224 -3.58 16.20 -13.00
C GLN A 224 -2.20 16.86 -13.17
N PHE A 225 -1.10 16.13 -12.95
CA PHE A 225 0.25 16.66 -13.18
C PHE A 225 0.56 16.92 -14.66
N GLU A 226 -0.08 16.21 -15.59
CA GLU A 226 0.02 16.52 -17.03
C GLU A 226 -0.66 17.85 -17.38
N GLN A 227 -1.74 18.21 -16.67
CA GLN A 227 -2.50 19.45 -16.88
C GLN A 227 -1.84 20.69 -16.24
N LEU A 228 -0.87 20.50 -15.34
CA LEU A 228 -0.11 21.60 -14.73
C LEU A 228 1.05 22.10 -15.60
N LYS A 229 1.33 21.44 -16.72
CA LYS A 229 2.42 21.79 -17.64
C LYS A 229 2.09 22.96 -18.54
#